data_AF-A0A3B1CDH1-F1
#
_entry.id   AF-A0A3B1CDH1-F1
#
_cell.length_a   1.000
_cell.length_b   1.000
_cell.length_c   1.000
_cell.angle_alpha   90.00
_cell.angle_beta   90.00
_cell.angle_gamma   90.00
#
_symmetry.space_group_name_H-M   'P 1'
#
loop_
_entity.id
_entity.type
_entity.pdbx_description
1 polymer ?
#
loop_
_entity_poly.entity_id
_entity_poly.type
_entity_poly.pdbx_seq_one_letter_code
_entity_poly.pdbx_strand_id
1 'polypeptide(L)'
;MFETIRDAARMGLGAISLSKDNLKKLTDNLVEIGKVSREEGERLFKEFSESADDYKKNMTTQIEEVTEKVITEAGLARKSEVEELKARVAELESRLKEKEG
;
A
#
# COMPACT_ATOMS: atom_id res chain seq x y z
N MET A 1 4.67 25.81 -7.64
CA MET A 1 5.01 24.41 -7.29
C MET A 1 6.10 24.32 -6.23
N PHE A 2 7.23 25.04 -6.35
CA PHE A 2 8.28 25.02 -5.32
C PHE A 2 7.87 25.69 -3.99
N GLU A 3 7.00 26.70 -4.06
CA GLU A 3 6.53 27.42 -2.86
C GLU A 3 5.58 26.57 -2.01
N THR A 4 4.66 25.85 -2.64
CA THR A 4 3.70 24.97 -1.95
C THR A 4 4.38 23.80 -1.25
N ILE A 5 5.45 23.24 -1.85
CA ILE A 5 6.28 22.20 -1.23
C ILE A 5 7.03 22.76 -0.02
N ARG A 6 7.56 23.97 -0.13
CA ARG A 6 8.29 24.65 0.95
C ARG A 6 7.35 25.02 2.11
N ASP A 7 6.12 25.42 1.82
CA ASP A 7 5.11 25.73 2.82
C ASP A 7 4.60 24.46 3.51
N ALA A 8 4.39 23.36 2.77
CA ALA A 8 4.11 22.05 3.33
C ALA A 8 5.25 21.55 4.25
N ALA A 9 6.50 21.71 3.83
CA ALA A 9 7.67 21.36 4.64
C ALA A 9 7.78 22.22 5.92
N ARG A 10 7.49 23.53 5.84
CA ARG A 10 7.43 24.45 7.01
C ARG A 10 6.31 24.07 7.98
N MET A 11 5.23 23.47 7.48
CA MET A 11 4.11 22.95 8.27
C MET A 11 4.39 21.56 8.88
N GLY A 12 5.61 21.01 8.70
CA GLY A 12 5.96 19.67 9.19
C GLY A 12 5.28 18.55 8.42
N LEU A 13 4.66 18.85 7.27
CA LEU A 13 4.17 17.86 6.32
C LEU A 13 5.39 17.29 5.58
N GLY A 14 6.14 16.43 6.26
CA GLY A 14 7.21 15.67 5.64
C GLY A 14 6.66 14.82 4.50
N ALA A 15 7.51 14.44 3.55
CA ALA A 15 7.14 13.63 2.38
C ALA A 15 6.48 12.27 2.73
N ILE A 16 6.55 11.86 3.99
CA ILE A 16 6.04 10.58 4.49
C ILE A 16 4.59 10.67 5.02
N SER A 17 4.07 11.88 5.27
CA SER A 17 2.78 12.07 5.97
C SER A 17 1.65 12.57 5.06
N LEU A 18 1.46 11.94 3.90
CA LEU A 18 0.28 12.14 3.04
C LEU A 18 -0.96 11.48 3.68
N SER A 19 -1.38 11.97 4.85
CA SER A 19 -2.62 11.57 5.51
C SER A 19 -3.77 12.47 5.08
N LYS A 20 -5.01 11.96 5.15
CA LYS A 20 -6.21 12.76 4.90
C LYS A 20 -6.26 14.01 5.79
N ASP A 21 -5.84 13.91 7.04
CA ASP A 21 -5.79 15.05 7.96
C ASP A 21 -4.82 16.14 7.51
N ASN A 22 -3.66 15.75 6.97
CA ASN A 22 -2.65 16.68 6.49
C ASN A 22 -3.02 17.31 5.15
N LEU A 23 -3.64 16.54 4.26
CA LEU A 23 -4.22 17.06 3.02
C LEU A 23 -5.32 18.08 3.33
N LYS A 24 -6.19 17.78 4.31
CA LYS A 24 -7.23 18.71 4.74
C LYS A 24 -6.65 20.00 5.31
N LYS A 25 -5.64 19.93 6.18
CA LYS A 25 -4.95 21.12 6.69
C LYS A 25 -4.32 21.96 5.58
N LEU A 26 -3.72 21.31 4.58
CA LEU A 26 -3.12 22.00 3.45
C LEU A 26 -4.18 22.76 2.63
N THR A 27 -5.29 22.10 2.30
CA THR A 27 -6.37 22.75 1.52
C THR A 27 -7.08 23.84 2.30
N ASP A 28 -7.35 23.62 3.59
CA ASP A 28 -8.00 24.61 4.46
C ASP A 28 -7.12 25.88 4.58
N ASN A 29 -5.80 25.71 4.71
CA ASN A 29 -4.86 26.84 4.72
C ASN A 29 -4.88 27.62 3.41
N LEU A 30 -4.89 26.94 2.24
CA LEU A 30 -4.93 27.61 0.94
C LEU A 30 -6.19 28.46 0.76
N VAL A 31 -7.32 28.03 1.34
CA VAL A 31 -8.55 28.81 1.40
C VAL A 31 -8.39 30.01 2.34
N GLU A 32 -7.81 29.80 3.53
CA GLU A 32 -7.61 30.85 4.54
C GLU A 32 -6.73 32.00 4.03
N ILE A 33 -5.64 31.71 3.32
CA ILE A 33 -4.76 32.72 2.73
C ILE A 33 -5.28 33.28 1.39
N GLY A 34 -6.52 32.91 1.00
CA GLY A 34 -7.19 33.40 -0.21
C GLY A 34 -6.54 32.96 -1.52
N LYS A 35 -5.73 31.89 -1.51
CA LYS A 35 -5.08 31.36 -2.73
C LYS A 35 -6.03 30.54 -3.59
N VAL A 36 -7.04 29.94 -2.98
CA VAL A 36 -8.12 29.20 -3.66
C VAL A 36 -9.46 29.55 -3.01
N SER A 37 -10.56 29.41 -3.76
CA SER A 37 -11.90 29.51 -3.19
C SER A 37 -12.20 28.30 -2.29
N ARG A 38 -13.21 28.41 -1.42
CA ARG A 38 -13.64 27.27 -0.59
C ARG A 38 -14.01 26.04 -1.43
N GLU A 39 -14.74 26.25 -2.51
CA GLU A 39 -15.16 25.18 -3.43
C GLU A 39 -13.96 24.54 -4.13
N GLU A 40 -12.96 25.34 -4.50
CA GLU A 40 -11.73 24.85 -5.11
C GLU A 40 -10.84 24.09 -4.11
N GLY A 41 -10.79 24.53 -2.85
CA GLY A 41 -10.12 23.82 -1.76
C GLY A 41 -10.75 22.44 -1.49
N GLU A 42 -12.07 22.34 -1.46
CA GLU A 42 -12.79 21.06 -1.30
C GLU A 42 -12.52 20.09 -2.47
N ARG A 43 -12.48 20.61 -3.70
CA ARG A 43 -12.13 19.81 -4.89
C ARG A 43 -10.70 19.28 -4.81
N LEU A 44 -9.74 20.14 -4.49
CA LEU A 44 -8.33 19.75 -4.33
C LEU A 44 -8.14 18.70 -3.23
N PHE A 45 -8.87 18.83 -2.12
CA PHE A 45 -8.81 17.86 -1.03
C PHE A 45 -9.26 16.48 -1.49
N LYS A 46 -10.37 16.43 -2.23
CA LYS A 46 -10.92 15.19 -2.78
C LYS A 46 -9.96 14.54 -3.77
N GLU A 47 -9.46 15.30 -4.75
CA GLU A 47 -8.53 14.80 -5.77
C GLU A 47 -7.24 14.25 -5.14
N PHE A 48 -6.65 14.97 -4.18
CA PHE A 48 -5.44 14.51 -3.50
C PHE A 48 -5.70 13.29 -2.60
N SER A 49 -6.86 13.22 -1.96
CA SER A 49 -7.23 12.08 -1.13
C SER A 49 -7.44 10.82 -1.98
N GLU A 50 -8.11 10.94 -3.12
CA GLU A 50 -8.30 9.84 -4.07
C GLU A 50 -6.95 9.36 -4.64
N SER A 51 -6.11 10.30 -5.08
CA SER A 51 -4.77 9.99 -5.60
C SER A 51 -3.88 9.31 -4.55
N ALA A 52 -3.97 9.73 -3.28
CA ALA A 52 -3.23 9.10 -2.18
C ALA A 52 -3.71 7.66 -1.89
N ASP A 53 -5.03 7.43 -1.92
CA ASP A 53 -5.60 6.10 -1.74
C ASP A 53 -5.17 5.15 -2.89
N ASP A 54 -5.19 5.64 -4.14
CA ASP A 54 -4.71 4.90 -5.31
C ASP A 54 -3.21 4.59 -5.24
N TYR A 55 -2.40 5.58 -4.87
CA TYR A 55 -0.96 5.40 -4.69
C TYR A 55 -0.67 4.32 -3.64
N LYS A 56 -1.36 4.36 -2.49
CA LYS A 56 -1.21 3.37 -1.42
C LYS A 56 -1.56 1.96 -1.90
N LYS A 57 -2.64 1.81 -2.68
CA LYS A 57 -3.06 0.52 -3.24
C LYS A 57 -2.00 -0.03 -4.20
N ASN A 58 -1.55 0.78 -5.16
CA ASN A 58 -0.53 0.38 -6.13
C ASN A 58 0.80 0.04 -5.45
N MET A 59 1.20 0.82 -4.45
CA MET A 59 2.43 0.58 -3.70
C MET A 59 2.37 -0.73 -2.91
N THR A 60 1.20 -1.08 -2.35
CA THR A 60 0.99 -2.37 -1.67
C THR A 60 1.20 -3.53 -2.64
N THR A 61 0.57 -3.48 -3.82
CA THR A 61 0.75 -4.51 -4.86
C THR A 61 2.20 -4.63 -5.32
N GLN A 62 2.89 -3.51 -5.55
CA GLN A 62 4.30 -3.54 -5.94
C GLN A 62 5.19 -4.17 -4.85
N ILE A 63 4.91 -3.89 -3.58
CA ILE A 63 5.66 -4.50 -2.46
C ILE A 63 5.39 -6.00 -2.40
N GLU A 64 4.15 -6.43 -2.59
CA GLU A 64 3.79 -7.86 -2.65
C GLU A 64 4.53 -8.56 -3.80
N GLU A 65 4.54 -7.98 -5.01
CA GLU A 65 5.24 -8.52 -6.18
C GLU A 65 6.77 -8.61 -5.96
N VAL A 66 7.37 -7.56 -5.41
CA VAL A 66 8.81 -7.55 -5.11
C VAL A 66 9.15 -8.60 -4.06
N THR A 67 8.35 -8.69 -2.99
CA THR A 67 8.56 -9.67 -1.93
C THR A 67 8.45 -11.08 -2.49
N GLU A 68 7.47 -11.32 -3.35
CA GLU A 68 7.27 -12.61 -4.00
C GLU A 68 8.47 -13.00 -4.88
N LYS A 69 8.95 -12.04 -5.68
CA LYS A 69 10.12 -12.25 -6.52
C LYS A 69 11.36 -12.59 -5.69
N VAL A 70 11.58 -11.89 -4.58
CA VAL A 70 12.70 -12.15 -3.68
C VAL A 70 12.61 -13.54 -3.04
N ILE A 71 11.42 -13.95 -2.57
CA ILE A 71 11.19 -15.29 -2.02
C ILE A 71 11.54 -16.37 -3.06
N THR A 72 11.05 -16.18 -4.29
CA THR A 72 11.30 -17.11 -5.40
C THR A 72 12.78 -17.17 -5.79
N GLU A 73 13.44 -16.01 -5.95
CA GLU A 73 14.86 -15.94 -6.32
C GLU A 73 15.79 -16.48 -5.23
N ALA A 74 15.40 -16.33 -3.96
CA ALA A 74 16.12 -16.92 -2.82
C ALA A 74 15.92 -18.44 -2.68
N GLY A 75 15.05 -19.04 -3.52
CA GLY A 75 14.73 -20.47 -3.45
C GLY A 75 13.89 -20.86 -2.22
N LEU A 76 13.18 -19.90 -1.62
CA LEU A 76 12.32 -20.15 -0.47
C LEU A 76 10.93 -20.57 -0.94
N ALA A 77 10.44 -21.71 -0.44
CA ALA A 77 9.07 -22.15 -0.71
C ALA A 77 8.07 -21.37 0.15
N ARG A 78 6.91 -21.04 -0.41
CA ARG A 78 5.82 -20.43 0.36
C ARG A 78 5.25 -21.43 1.35
N LYS A 79 4.74 -20.92 2.47
CA LYS A 79 4.05 -21.74 3.48
C LYS A 79 2.90 -22.55 2.87
N SER A 80 2.11 -21.96 1.98
CA SER A 80 0.99 -22.64 1.30
C SER A 80 1.45 -23.84 0.47
N GLU A 81 2.55 -23.69 -0.28
CA GLU A 81 3.13 -24.77 -1.09
C GLU A 81 3.63 -25.91 -0.21
N VAL A 82 4.26 -25.58 0.93
CA VAL A 82 4.72 -26.57 1.91
C VAL A 82 3.55 -27.33 2.53
N GLU A 83 2.47 -26.65 2.92
CA GLU A 83 1.29 -27.30 3.49
C GLU A 83 0.55 -28.18 2.46
N GLU A 84 0.47 -27.74 1.20
CA GLU A 84 -0.08 -28.57 0.11
C GLU A 84 0.74 -29.85 -0.08
N LEU A 85 2.07 -29.74 -0.10
CA LEU A 85 2.95 -30.89 -0.22
C LEU A 85 2.81 -31.84 0.98
N LYS A 86 2.70 -31.33 2.21
CA LYS A 86 2.44 -32.16 3.40
C LYS A 86 1.12 -32.92 3.30
N ALA A 87 0.06 -32.26 2.84
CA ALA A 87 -1.24 -32.91 2.66
C ALA A 87 -1.17 -34.03 1.61
N ARG A 88 -0.51 -33.78 0.47
CA ARG A 88 -0.28 -34.80 -0.57
C ARG A 88 0.56 -35.97 -0.07
N VAL A 89 1.60 -35.70 0.73
CA VAL A 89 2.42 -36.75 1.36
C VAL A 89 1.56 -37.61 2.27
N ALA A 90 0.74 -37.00 3.15
CA ALA A 90 -0.14 -37.73 4.05
C ALA A 90 -1.16 -38.62 3.30
N GLU A 91 -1.73 -38.13 2.19
CA GLU A 91 -2.62 -38.91 1.34
C GLU A 91 -1.92 -40.12 0.72
N LEU A 92 -0.72 -39.91 0.18
CA LEU A 92 0.09 -40.97 -0.42
C LEU A 92 0.49 -42.03 0.63
N GLU A 93 0.89 -41.60 1.83
CA GLU A 93 1.19 -42.47 2.95
C GLU A 93 -0.02 -43.32 3.36
N SER A 94 -1.23 -42.74 3.39
CA SER A 94 -2.46 -43.49 3.67
C SER A 94 -2.73 -44.55 2.61
N ARG A 95 -2.62 -44.20 1.33
CA ARG A 95 -2.85 -45.11 0.21
C ARG A 95 -1.83 -46.24 0.12
N LEU A 96 -0.59 -45.99 0.53
CA LEU A 96 0.45 -47.02 0.64
C LEU A 96 0.09 -48.04 1.72
N LYS A 97 -0.33 -47.57 2.91
CA LYS A 97 -0.76 -48.46 3.99
C LYS A 97 -1.95 -49.34 3.61
N GLU A 98 -2.91 -48.80 2.86
CA GLU A 98 -4.05 -49.58 2.34
C GLU A 98 -3.65 -50.68 1.34
N LYS A 99 -2.52 -50.51 0.64
CA LYS A 99 -2.01 -51.50 -0.33
C LYS A 99 -1.07 -52.54 0.28
N GLU A 100 -0.46 -52.22 1.41
CA GLU A 100 0.44 -53.12 2.14
C GLU A 100 -0.29 -53.95 3.22
N GLY A 101 -1.56 -53.63 3.50
CA GLY A 101 -2.45 -54.35 4.43
C GLY A 101 -3.31 -55.42 3.77
#